data_AF-A0AAF0LG12-F1
#
_entry.id   AF-A0AAF0LG12-F1
#
_cell.length_a   1.000
_cell.length_b   1.000
_cell.length_c   1.000
_cell.angle_alpha   90.00
_cell.angle_beta   90.00
_cell.angle_gamma   90.00
#
_symmetry.space_group_name_H-M   'P 1'
#
loop_
_entity.id
_entity.type
_entity.pdbx_description
1 polymer ?
#
loop_
_entity_poly.entity_id
_entity_poly.type
_entity_poly.pdbx_seq_one_letter_code
_entity_poly.pdbx_strand_id
1 'polypeptide(L)'
;MTEALTTLTTESPAGTYAVTTRSGSRYHFTLTDDHHVTMCRLPADVSPDPRHDAEAAYGDGDTIDCDSLLLVVGLPGRIAFVKPDRTGDDGYVGTVRQTTPITSISAITR
;
A
#
# COMPACT_ATOMS: atom_id res chain seq x y z
N MET A 1 14.68 14.56 3.96
CA MET A 1 14.99 13.96 5.28
C MET A 1 13.76 13.15 5.69
N THR A 2 13.82 11.83 5.78
CA THR A 2 12.62 11.03 6.07
C THR A 2 12.23 11.10 7.54
N GLU A 3 10.99 11.52 7.83
CA GLU A 3 10.42 11.44 9.18
C GLU A 3 9.88 10.02 9.40
N ALA A 4 10.21 9.39 10.53
CA ALA A 4 9.73 8.06 10.87
C ALA A 4 8.39 8.12 11.60
N LEU A 5 7.41 7.33 11.15
CA LEU A 5 6.09 7.24 11.74
C LEU A 5 5.87 5.85 12.34
N THR A 6 5.01 5.78 13.35
CA THR A 6 4.56 4.50 13.93
C THR A 6 3.22 4.04 13.37
N THR A 7 2.43 4.95 12.79
CA THR A 7 1.10 4.69 12.26
C THR A 7 0.85 5.52 10.99
N LEU A 8 0.17 4.93 10.00
CA LEU A 8 -0.34 5.61 8.81
C LEU A 8 -1.81 5.21 8.59
N THR A 9 -2.66 6.21 8.40
CA THR A 9 -4.11 6.10 8.16
C THR A 9 -4.53 7.11 7.09
N THR A 10 -5.75 7.03 6.57
CA THR A 10 -6.32 8.05 5.66
C THR A 10 -6.37 9.46 6.26
N GLU A 11 -6.38 9.57 7.60
CA GLU A 11 -6.36 10.84 8.33
C GLU A 11 -4.94 11.40 8.58
N SER A 12 -3.90 10.69 8.12
CA SER A 12 -2.54 11.21 8.22
C SER A 12 -2.35 12.42 7.29
N PRO A 13 -1.36 13.30 7.55
CA PRO A 13 -1.10 14.44 6.70
C PRO A 13 -0.92 14.06 5.22
N ALA A 14 -1.27 14.97 4.31
CA ALA A 14 -0.98 14.76 2.90
C ALA A 14 0.53 14.59 2.68
N GLY A 15 0.90 13.68 1.78
CA GLY A 15 2.29 13.34 1.51
C GLY A 15 2.48 11.94 0.95
N THR A 16 3.72 11.62 0.62
CA THR A 16 4.11 10.27 0.19
C THR A 16 4.83 9.56 1.33
N TYR A 17 4.46 8.32 1.57
CA TYR A 17 4.98 7.49 2.65
C TYR A 17 5.57 6.20 2.10
N ALA A 18 6.82 5.91 2.46
CA ALA A 18 7.44 4.62 2.24
C ALA A 18 7.06 3.66 3.36
N VAL A 19 6.59 2.47 2.99
CA VAL A 19 6.21 1.42 3.92
C VAL A 19 6.93 0.12 3.57
N THR A 20 7.56 -0.49 4.58
CA THR A 20 8.20 -1.80 4.45
C THR A 20 7.50 -2.81 5.34
N THR A 21 7.37 -4.03 4.83
CA THR A 21 6.76 -5.16 5.55
C THR A 21 7.81 -6.21 5.89
N ARG A 22 7.51 -7.09 6.84
CA ARG A 22 8.41 -8.17 7.28
C ARG A 22 8.81 -9.13 6.16
N SER A 23 7.94 -9.34 5.17
CA SER A 23 8.25 -10.15 3.98
C SER A 23 9.21 -9.45 3.01
N GLY A 24 9.62 -8.21 3.29
CA GLY A 24 10.47 -7.41 2.41
C GLY A 24 9.71 -6.66 1.31
N SER A 25 8.37 -6.77 1.26
CA SER A 25 7.56 -5.99 0.32
C SER A 25 7.62 -4.51 0.71
N ARG A 26 7.79 -3.65 -0.29
CA ARG A 26 7.86 -2.20 -0.17
C ARG A 26 6.70 -1.54 -0.90
N TYR A 27 6.17 -0.48 -0.33
CA TYR A 27 5.06 0.27 -0.87
C TYR A 27 5.31 1.76 -0.76
N HIS A 28 4.81 2.52 -1.73
CA HIS A 28 4.53 3.93 -1.59
C HIS A 28 3.03 4.13 -1.39
N PHE A 29 2.67 4.86 -0.35
CA PHE A 29 1.32 5.38 -0.15
C PHE A 29 1.36 6.89 -0.40
N THR A 30 0.47 7.40 -1.24
CA THR A 30 0.32 8.85 -1.44
C THR A 30 -1.02 9.27 -0.89
N LEU A 31 -1.03 10.21 0.04
CA LEU A 31 -2.21 10.83 0.62
C LEU A 31 -2.30 12.27 0.11
N THR A 32 -3.50 12.68 -0.28
CA THR A 32 -3.81 14.04 -0.71
C THR A 32 -4.68 14.76 0.33
N ASP A 33 -4.76 16.09 0.23
CA ASP A 33 -5.48 16.94 1.20
C ASP A 33 -6.99 16.66 1.28
N ASP A 34 -7.55 15.96 0.28
CA ASP A 34 -8.94 15.52 0.21
C ASP A 34 -9.16 14.10 0.80
N HIS A 35 -8.18 13.59 1.54
CA HIS A 35 -8.17 12.24 2.15
C HIS A 35 -8.20 11.09 1.14
N HIS A 36 -7.95 11.36 -0.14
CA HIS A 36 -7.75 10.33 -1.12
C HIS A 36 -6.37 9.66 -0.92
N VAL A 37 -6.33 8.34 -1.07
CA VAL A 37 -5.10 7.57 -0.90
C VAL A 37 -4.87 6.61 -2.05
N THR A 38 -3.65 6.62 -2.56
CA THR A 38 -3.18 5.65 -3.53
C THR A 38 -2.05 4.82 -2.97
N MET A 39 -2.01 3.56 -3.36
CA MET A 39 -0.96 2.61 -3.03
C MET A 39 -0.24 2.18 -4.31
N CYS A 40 1.07 2.15 -4.27
CA CYS A 40 1.92 1.55 -5.29
C CYS A 40 2.88 0.57 -4.62
N ARG A 41 2.88 -0.70 -5.06
CA ARG A 41 3.88 -1.67 -4.62
C ARG A 41 5.16 -1.47 -5.44
N LEU A 42 6.29 -1.38 -4.76
CA LEU A 42 7.58 -1.26 -5.42
C LEU A 42 8.17 -2.65 -5.71
N PRO A 43 8.90 -2.81 -6.83
CA PRO A 43 9.56 -4.05 -7.14
C PRO A 43 10.52 -4.45 -6.04
N ALA A 44 10.60 -5.76 -5.78
CA ALA A 44 11.63 -6.29 -4.89
C ALA A 44 13.02 -6.06 -5.52
N ASP A 45 14.03 -5.72 -4.71
CA ASP A 45 15.41 -5.55 -5.20
C ASP A 45 16.00 -6.85 -5.77
N VAL A 46 15.39 -7.98 -5.41
CA VAL A 46 15.68 -9.29 -6.00
C VAL A 46 14.50 -9.65 -6.89
N SER A 47 14.78 -9.92 -8.18
CA SER A 47 13.76 -10.34 -9.14
C SER A 47 12.90 -11.43 -8.50
N PRO A 48 11.61 -11.18 -8.23
CA PRO A 48 10.72 -12.20 -7.70
C PRO A 48 10.71 -13.40 -8.66
N ASP A 49 10.47 -14.60 -8.13
CA ASP A 49 10.22 -15.77 -8.98
C ASP A 49 9.09 -15.39 -9.94
N PRO A 50 9.30 -15.43 -11.27
CA PRO A 50 8.29 -15.00 -12.24
C PRO A 50 6.97 -15.76 -12.12
N ARG A 51 6.96 -16.93 -11.45
CA ARG A 51 5.73 -17.66 -11.11
C ARG A 51 4.89 -17.00 -10.02
N HIS A 52 5.49 -16.27 -9.08
CA HIS A 52 4.77 -15.54 -8.04
C HIS A 52 4.18 -14.22 -8.56
N ASP A 53 4.83 -13.59 -9.54
CA ASP A 53 4.35 -12.33 -10.11
C ASP A 53 3.25 -12.53 -11.15
N ALA A 54 3.31 -13.61 -11.94
CA ALA A 54 2.27 -13.92 -12.93
C ALA A 54 0.90 -14.25 -12.28
N GLU A 55 0.88 -14.68 -11.01
CA GLU A 55 -0.34 -14.94 -10.23
C GLU A 55 -0.75 -13.76 -9.34
N ALA A 56 0.13 -12.77 -9.15
CA ALA A 56 -0.20 -11.57 -8.42
C ALA A 56 -1.13 -10.71 -9.27
N ALA A 57 -2.37 -10.53 -8.83
CA ALA A 57 -3.40 -9.79 -9.57
C ALA A 57 -3.04 -8.31 -9.87
N TYR A 58 -1.95 -7.78 -9.30
CA TYR A 58 -1.46 -6.40 -9.50
C TYR A 58 0.07 -6.39 -9.53
N GLY A 59 0.62 -5.80 -10.59
CA GLY A 59 2.05 -5.76 -10.83
C GLY A 59 2.75 -4.74 -9.94
N ASP A 60 4.05 -4.91 -9.78
CA ASP A 60 4.89 -3.87 -9.18
C ASP A 60 4.83 -2.61 -10.07
N GLY A 61 4.65 -1.43 -9.46
CA GLY A 61 4.52 -0.16 -10.17
C GLY A 61 3.09 0.29 -10.50
N ASP A 62 2.10 -0.60 -10.39
CA ASP A 62 0.70 -0.21 -10.57
C ASP A 62 0.21 0.66 -9.40
N THR A 63 -0.59 1.68 -9.72
CA THR A 63 -1.22 2.55 -8.72
C THR A 63 -2.65 2.06 -8.47
N ILE A 64 -2.99 1.87 -7.20
CA ILE A 64 -4.28 1.36 -6.74
C ILE A 64 -4.90 2.41 -5.81
N ASP A 65 -6.11 2.88 -6.14
CA ASP A 65 -6.90 3.72 -5.26
C ASP A 65 -7.40 2.89 -4.07
N CYS A 66 -7.17 3.39 -2.85
CA CYS A 66 -7.54 2.69 -1.63
C CYS A 66 -8.73 3.38 -0.96
N ASP A 67 -9.69 2.59 -0.50
CA ASP A 67 -10.85 3.10 0.25
C ASP A 67 -10.47 3.38 1.71
N SER A 68 -9.54 2.58 2.27
CA SER A 68 -9.00 2.79 3.61
C SER A 68 -7.66 2.10 3.82
N LEU A 69 -6.87 2.60 4.76
CA LEU A 69 -5.70 1.90 5.30
C LEU A 69 -5.57 2.08 6.81
N LEU A 70 -5.03 1.04 7.44
CA LEU A 70 -4.51 1.07 8.80
C LEU A 70 -3.18 0.32 8.81
N LEU A 71 -2.09 1.09 8.91
CA LEU A 71 -0.73 0.56 8.98
C LEU A 71 -0.11 0.96 10.31
N VAL A 72 0.30 -0.01 11.10
CA VAL A 72 0.93 0.21 12.42
C VAL A 72 2.19 -0.62 12.48
N VAL A 73 3.32 0.01 12.81
CA VAL A 73 4.60 -0.70 12.96
C VAL A 73 4.45 -1.82 14.00
N GLY A 74 4.86 -3.03 13.63
CA GLY A 74 4.73 -4.24 14.44
C GLY A 74 3.45 -5.06 14.19
N LEU A 75 2.46 -4.52 13.47
CA LEU A 75 1.20 -5.21 13.18
C LEU A 75 1.03 -5.48 11.68
N PRO A 76 0.29 -6.54 11.28
CA PRO A 76 -0.18 -6.70 9.91
C PRO A 76 -0.91 -5.44 9.42
N GLY A 77 -0.50 -4.91 8.26
CA GLY A 77 -1.20 -3.79 7.62
C GLY A 77 -2.53 -4.25 7.05
N ARG A 78 -3.55 -3.38 7.11
CA ARG A 78 -4.88 -3.63 6.54
C ARG A 78 -5.19 -2.54 5.53
N ILE A 79 -5.49 -2.94 4.30
CA ILE A 79 -5.71 -2.03 3.17
C ILE A 79 -6.97 -2.50 2.46
N ALA A 80 -7.96 -1.62 2.30
CA ALA A 80 -9.16 -1.88 1.51
C ALA A 80 -9.09 -1.09 0.20
N PHE A 81 -9.45 -1.73 -0.90
CA PHE A 81 -9.49 -1.10 -2.22
C PHE A 81 -10.47 -1.83 -3.13
N VAL A 82 -11.09 -1.09 -4.06
CA VAL A 82 -11.74 -1.69 -5.23
C VAL A 82 -10.69 -1.90 -6.30
N LYS A 83 -10.72 -3.09 -6.89
CA LYS A 83 -9.80 -3.44 -7.96
C LYS A 83 -10.14 -2.62 -9.23
N PRO A 84 -9.18 -2.02 -9.94
CA PRO A 84 -9.48 -1.25 -11.14
C PRO A 84 -10.26 -2.02 -12.21
N ASP A 85 -10.01 -3.33 -12.36
CA ASP A 85 -10.73 -4.23 -13.27
C ASP A 85 -12.15 -4.60 -12.80
N ARG A 86 -12.52 -4.20 -11.58
CA ARG A 86 -13.83 -4.43 -10.95
C ARG A 86 -14.59 -3.14 -10.67
N THR A 87 -14.05 -1.99 -11.08
CA THR A 87 -14.76 -0.72 -10.96
C THR A 87 -16.03 -0.76 -11.81
N GLY A 88 -17.19 -0.59 -11.17
CA GLY A 88 -18.51 -0.67 -11.80
C GLY A 88 -19.19 -2.05 -11.77
N ASP A 89 -18.59 -3.05 -11.12
CA ASP A 89 -19.25 -4.32 -10.80
C ASP A 89 -20.07 -4.17 -9.51
N ASP A 90 -21.39 -4.00 -9.64
CA ASP A 90 -22.31 -3.78 -8.51
C ASP A 90 -22.32 -4.94 -7.49
N GLY A 91 -21.86 -6.14 -7.88
CA GLY A 91 -21.71 -7.28 -6.98
C GLY A 91 -20.38 -7.28 -6.21
N TYR A 92 -19.46 -6.39 -6.55
CA TYR A 92 -18.11 -6.36 -6.03
C TYR A 92 -17.90 -5.22 -5.01
N VAL A 93 -17.87 -5.58 -3.73
CA VAL A 93 -17.79 -4.61 -2.62
C VAL A 93 -16.36 -4.22 -2.22
N GLY A 94 -15.33 -4.82 -2.82
CA GLY A 94 -13.92 -4.49 -2.57
C GLY A 94 -13.01 -5.69 -2.27
N THR A 95 -11.70 -5.43 -2.24
CA THR A 95 -10.66 -6.32 -1.71
C THR A 95 -10.16 -5.78 -0.40
N VAL A 96 -9.93 -6.67 0.57
CA VAL A 96 -9.09 -6.37 1.73
C VAL A 96 -7.77 -7.13 1.60
N ARG A 97 -6.66 -6.39 1.56
CA ARG A 97 -5.31 -6.94 1.64
C ARG A 97 -4.82 -6.84 3.08
N GLN A 98 -4.33 -7.96 3.60
CA GLN A 98 -3.59 -8.02 4.85
C GLN A 98 -2.12 -8.33 4.55
N THR A 99 -1.20 -7.48 5.00
CA THR A 99 0.24 -7.67 4.79
C THR A 99 0.85 -8.52 5.91
N THR A 100 2.11 -8.94 5.74
CA THR A 100 2.94 -9.29 6.90
C THR A 100 3.16 -8.04 7.78
N PRO A 101 3.62 -8.18 9.05
CA PRO A 101 3.80 -7.04 9.93
C PRO A 101 4.60 -5.88 9.32
N ILE A 102 4.16 -4.65 9.55
CA ILE A 102 4.86 -3.44 9.10
C ILE A 102 6.15 -3.29 9.92
N THR A 103 7.28 -3.08 9.24
CA THR A 103 8.58 -2.88 9.89
C THR A 103 9.03 -1.44 9.90
N SER A 104 8.59 -0.64 8.91
CA SER A 104 8.89 0.79 8.86
C SER A 104 7.79 1.57 8.14
N ILE A 105 7.54 2.79 8.60
CA ILE A 105 6.75 3.81 7.90
C ILE A 105 7.58 5.08 7.93
N SER A 106 7.77 5.73 6.78
CA SER A 106 8.49 7.00 6.73
C SER A 106 7.92 7.95 5.68
N ALA A 107 7.78 9.22 6.05
CA ALA A 107 7.39 10.27 5.10
C ALA A 107 8.56 10.59 4.16
N ILE A 108 8.31 10.61 2.86
CA ILE A 108 9.25 11.04 1.82
C ILE A 108 9.05 12.55 1.64
N THR A 109 9.78 13.35 2.42
CA THR A 109 9.84 14.80 2.20
C THR A 109 10.68 15.08 0.94
N ARG A 110 10.16 15.90 0.03
CA ARG A 110 10.99 16.56 -0.99
C ARG A 110 11.93 17.57 -0.36
#